data_AF-A0A4R8BWG1-F1
#
_entry.id   AF-A0A4R8BWG1-F1
#
_cell.length_a   1.000
_cell.length_b   1.000
_cell.length_c   1.000
_cell.angle_alpha   90.00
_cell.angle_beta   90.00
_cell.angle_gamma   90.00
#
_symmetry.space_group_name_H-M   'P 1'
#
loop_
_entity.id
_entity.type
_entity.pdbx_description
1 polymer ?
#
loop_
_entity_poly.entity_id
_entity_poly.type
_entity_poly.pdbx_seq_one_letter_code
_entity_poly.pdbx_strand_id
1 'polypeptide(L)'
;MDIGSRVVERIAEVAARRVDEVERQPATFGGGLPNATAKVAGQHVRLDVKVAVRWGRPLPHTAAAVRSQVAEQVSELTGLAVDSVAVRIVAVAAGAPAPAAIGAGDEDVT
;
A
#
# COMPACT_ATOMS: atom_id res chain seq x y z
N MET A 1 -15.66 -15.99 13.01
CA MET A 1 -14.51 -15.24 12.43
C MET A 1 -13.29 -16.13 12.70
N ASP A 2 -12.62 -16.57 11.65
CA ASP A 2 -11.56 -17.59 11.74
C ASP A 2 -10.19 -16.93 11.97
N ILE A 3 -9.35 -17.52 12.83
CA ILE A 3 -8.03 -16.96 13.18
C ILE A 3 -7.11 -16.93 11.95
N GLY A 4 -7.25 -17.90 11.02
CA GLY A 4 -6.46 -17.95 9.79
C GLY A 4 -6.65 -16.72 8.92
N SER A 5 -7.89 -16.21 8.84
CA SER A 5 -8.19 -15.00 8.04
C SER A 5 -7.47 -13.76 8.60
N ARG A 6 -7.42 -13.62 9.93
CA ARG A 6 -6.76 -12.47 10.58
C ARG A 6 -5.24 -12.49 10.40
N VAL A 7 -4.63 -13.67 10.44
CA VAL A 7 -3.18 -13.81 10.23
C VAL A 7 -2.82 -13.45 8.79
N VAL A 8 -3.61 -13.94 7.82
CA VAL A 8 -3.44 -13.61 6.40
C VAL A 8 -3.58 -12.10 6.15
N GLU A 9 -4.59 -11.45 6.73
CA GLU A 9 -4.76 -10.00 6.66
C GLU A 9 -3.51 -9.28 7.17
N ARG A 10 -2.99 -9.70 8.33
CA ARG A 10 -1.81 -9.07 8.91
C ARG A 10 -0.56 -9.26 8.06
N ILE A 11 -0.37 -10.44 7.49
CA ILE A 11 0.74 -10.73 6.58
C ILE A 11 0.64 -9.84 5.34
N ALA A 12 -0.55 -9.72 4.75
CA ALA A 12 -0.78 -8.86 3.59
C ALA A 12 -0.49 -7.38 3.89
N GLU A 13 -0.90 -6.87 5.06
CA GLU A 13 -0.56 -5.50 5.49
C GLU A 13 0.96 -5.29 5.64
N VAL A 14 1.67 -6.27 6.22
CA VAL A 14 3.12 -6.18 6.42
C VAL A 14 3.86 -6.28 5.09
N ALA A 15 3.42 -7.16 4.20
CA ALA A 15 3.98 -7.31 2.85
C ALA A 15 3.78 -6.03 2.03
N ALA A 16 2.58 -5.43 2.08
CA ALA A 16 2.30 -4.16 1.41
C ALA A 16 3.16 -3.00 1.93
N ARG A 17 3.54 -2.99 3.22
CA ARG A 17 4.45 -1.97 3.79
C ARG A 17 5.89 -2.08 3.29
N ARG A 18 6.32 -3.23 2.77
CA ARG A 18 7.69 -3.42 2.28
C ARG A 18 7.89 -2.88 0.87
N VAL A 19 6.83 -2.51 0.18
CA VAL A 19 6.89 -1.73 -1.06
C VAL A 19 7.19 -0.28 -0.67
N ASP A 20 8.41 0.20 -0.95
CA ASP A 20 8.89 1.56 -0.61
C ASP A 20 7.93 2.67 -1.04
N GLU A 21 7.10 2.42 -2.06
CA GLU A 21 6.14 3.38 -2.60
C GLU A 21 4.81 3.48 -1.80
N VAL A 22 4.58 2.62 -0.81
CA VAL A 22 3.35 2.63 0.00
C VAL A 22 3.54 3.57 1.20
N GLU A 23 2.91 4.75 1.12
CA GLU A 23 2.96 5.70 2.23
C GLU A 23 2.04 5.27 3.37
N ARG A 24 2.58 5.32 4.59
CA ARG A 24 1.81 5.11 5.80
C ARG A 24 0.95 6.33 6.05
N GLN A 25 -0.31 6.27 5.64
CA GLN A 25 -1.27 7.31 5.97
C GLN A 25 -2.00 6.96 7.28
N PRO A 26 -1.74 7.68 8.38
CA PRO A 26 -2.58 7.59 9.57
C PRO A 26 -3.96 8.15 9.20
N ALA A 27 -5.02 7.40 9.52
CA ALA A 27 -6.38 7.84 9.25
C ALA A 27 -6.90 8.66 10.44
N THR A 28 -7.49 9.82 10.15
CA THR A 28 -8.22 10.63 11.14
C THR A 28 -9.55 9.96 11.53
N PHE A 29 -10.12 9.13 10.65
CA PHE A 29 -11.28 8.24 10.92
C PHE A 29 -11.15 6.94 10.10
N GLY A 30 -11.24 5.77 10.75
CA GLY A 30 -11.05 4.44 10.13
C GLY A 30 -9.63 3.88 10.29
N GLY A 31 -9.44 2.57 10.17
CA GLY A 31 -8.13 1.92 10.37
C GLY A 31 -7.07 2.42 9.40
N GLY A 32 -5.90 2.83 9.91
CA GLY A 32 -4.81 3.41 9.13
C GLY A 32 -4.35 2.54 7.96
N LEU A 33 -3.85 3.18 6.90
CA LEU A 33 -3.36 2.49 5.71
C LEU A 33 -1.90 2.05 5.89
N PRO A 34 -1.47 0.96 5.22
CA PRO A 34 -2.27 0.03 4.40
C PRO A 34 -3.22 -0.85 5.22
N ASN A 35 -4.37 -1.18 4.63
CA ASN A 35 -5.40 -2.04 5.21
C ASN A 35 -5.66 -3.23 4.27
N ALA A 36 -5.64 -4.45 4.78
CA ALA A 36 -5.92 -5.64 4.00
C ALA A 36 -7.10 -6.41 4.59
N THR A 37 -7.94 -6.96 3.73
CA THR A 37 -9.05 -7.85 4.09
C THR A 37 -8.90 -9.17 3.35
N ALA A 38 -8.99 -10.29 4.07
CA ALA A 38 -8.82 -11.61 3.50
C ALA A 38 -10.10 -12.43 3.66
N LYS A 39 -10.51 -13.09 2.58
CA LYS A 39 -11.55 -14.12 2.61
C LYS A 39 -10.91 -15.46 2.29
N VAL A 40 -10.86 -16.32 3.30
CA VAL A 40 -10.34 -17.68 3.19
C VAL A 40 -11.51 -18.64 2.97
N ALA A 41 -11.43 -19.46 1.93
CA ALA A 41 -12.39 -20.52 1.62
C ALA A 41 -11.62 -21.84 1.43
N GLY A 42 -11.51 -22.64 2.49
CA GLY A 42 -10.68 -23.85 2.45
C GLY A 42 -9.19 -23.51 2.31
N GLN A 43 -8.56 -23.96 1.21
CA GLN A 43 -7.16 -23.66 0.88
C GLN A 43 -6.98 -22.44 -0.03
N HIS A 44 -8.10 -21.81 -0.41
CA HIS A 44 -8.16 -20.72 -1.37
C HIS A 44 -8.35 -19.39 -0.65
N VAL A 45 -7.59 -18.37 -1.06
CA VAL A 45 -7.60 -17.04 -0.44
C VAL A 45 -7.84 -15.97 -1.49
N ARG A 46 -8.83 -15.12 -1.21
CA ARG A 46 -9.05 -13.87 -1.92
C ARG A 46 -8.67 -12.69 -1.03
N LEU A 47 -7.77 -11.85 -1.52
CA LEU A 47 -7.25 -10.67 -0.81
C LEU A 47 -7.77 -9.39 -1.44
N ASP A 48 -8.19 -8.45 -0.60
CA ASP A 48 -8.42 -7.06 -0.96
C ASP A 48 -7.45 -6.18 -0.18
N VAL A 49 -6.60 -5.43 -0.88
CA VAL A 49 -5.58 -4.59 -0.27
C VAL A 49 -5.83 -3.14 -0.66
N LYS A 50 -6.02 -2.29 0.34
CA LYS A 50 -6.18 -0.85 0.18
C LYS A 50 -4.85 -0.17 0.50
N VAL A 51 -4.31 0.55 -0.47
CA VAL A 51 -3.03 1.27 -0.35
C VAL A 51 -3.21 2.76 -0.61
N ALA A 52 -2.41 3.56 0.10
CA ALA A 52 -2.14 4.93 -0.26
C ALA A 52 -0.77 4.97 -0.95
N VAL A 53 -0.66 5.70 -2.05
CA VAL A 53 0.60 5.80 -2.81
C VAL A 53 1.02 7.26 -2.96
N ARG A 54 2.32 7.50 -3.03
CA ARG A 54 2.84 8.83 -3.34
C ARG A 54 2.74 9.10 -4.84
N TRP A 55 2.31 10.30 -5.23
CA TRP A 55 2.36 10.73 -6.62
C TRP A 55 3.82 10.84 -7.11
N GLY A 56 4.14 10.19 -8.24
CA GLY A 56 5.48 10.26 -8.85
C GLY A 56 5.89 9.08 -9.74
N ARG A 57 5.23 7.91 -9.63
CA ARG A 57 5.42 6.74 -10.51
C ARG A 57 4.10 6.29 -11.16
N PRO A 58 4.17 5.50 -12.26
CA PRO A 58 2.97 4.95 -12.88
C PRO A 58 2.27 3.99 -11.91
N LEU A 59 1.10 4.41 -11.42
CA LEU A 59 0.18 3.66 -10.55
C LEU A 59 0.00 2.18 -10.90
N PRO A 60 -0.14 1.77 -12.19
CA PRO A 60 -0.29 0.35 -12.52
C PRO A 60 0.95 -0.48 -12.17
N HIS A 61 2.14 0.10 -12.24
CA HIS A 61 3.39 -0.61 -11.90
C HIS A 61 3.49 -0.83 -10.39
N THR A 62 3.17 0.19 -9.59
CA THR A 62 3.10 0.07 -8.13
C THR A 62 2.04 -0.94 -7.69
N ALA A 63 0.86 -0.91 -8.30
CA ALA A 63 -0.20 -1.88 -8.00
C ALA A 63 0.23 -3.32 -8.34
N ALA A 64 0.94 -3.53 -9.45
CA ALA A 64 1.48 -4.83 -9.83
C ALA A 64 2.56 -5.32 -8.83
N ALA A 65 3.45 -4.43 -8.40
CA ALA A 65 4.48 -4.75 -7.40
C ALA A 65 3.87 -5.17 -6.06
N VAL A 66 2.91 -4.37 -5.54
CA VAL A 66 2.14 -4.72 -4.32
C VAL A 66 1.45 -6.06 -4.49
N ARG A 67 0.82 -6.30 -5.65
CA ARG A 67 0.11 -7.55 -5.93
C ARG A 67 1.04 -8.76 -5.85
N SER A 68 2.20 -8.67 -6.49
CA SER A 68 3.18 -9.76 -6.53
C SER A 68 3.72 -10.06 -5.13
N GLN A 69 4.14 -9.03 -4.40
CA GLN A 69 4.74 -9.20 -3.08
C GLN A 69 3.76 -9.70 -2.03
N VAL A 70 2.50 -9.26 -2.09
CA VAL A 70 1.44 -9.76 -1.19
C VAL A 70 1.10 -11.21 -1.50
N ALA A 71 0.99 -11.57 -2.79
CA ALA A 71 0.70 -12.95 -3.18
C ALA A 71 1.81 -13.91 -2.76
N GLU A 72 3.07 -13.53 -2.99
CA GLU A 72 4.26 -14.30 -2.62
C GLU A 72 4.31 -14.53 -1.10
N GLN A 73 4.28 -13.47 -0.30
CA GLN A 73 4.40 -13.63 1.16
C GLN A 73 3.21 -14.37 1.79
N VAL A 74 1.99 -14.20 1.29
CA VAL A 74 0.85 -14.95 1.79
C VAL A 74 0.99 -16.43 1.45
N SER A 75 1.41 -16.77 0.22
CA SER A 75 1.65 -18.14 -0.18
C SER A 75 2.77 -18.79 0.64
N GLU A 76 3.89 -18.09 0.84
CA GLU A 76 5.05 -18.60 1.58
C GLU A 76 4.75 -18.83 3.06
N LEU A 77 4.11 -17.87 3.72
CA LEU A 77 3.93 -17.90 5.18
C LEU A 77 2.72 -18.71 5.63
N THR A 78 1.74 -18.94 4.74
CA THR A 78 0.50 -19.64 5.09
C THR A 78 0.30 -20.95 4.33
N GLY A 79 1.01 -21.17 3.23
CA GLY A 79 0.84 -22.34 2.36
C GLY A 79 -0.49 -22.35 1.60
N LEU A 80 -1.24 -21.24 1.61
CA LEU A 80 -2.54 -21.12 0.95
C LEU A 80 -2.40 -20.69 -0.51
N ALA A 81 -3.28 -21.20 -1.36
CA ALA A 81 -3.37 -20.79 -2.76
C ALA A 81 -4.06 -19.43 -2.84
N VAL A 82 -3.37 -18.43 -3.38
CA VAL A 82 -3.93 -17.08 -3.58
C VAL A 82 -4.61 -17.04 -4.96
N ASP A 83 -5.94 -17.06 -4.99
CA ASP A 83 -6.69 -17.01 -6.27
C ASP A 83 -6.67 -15.62 -6.89
N SER A 84 -6.75 -14.59 -6.04
CA SER A 84 -6.89 -13.22 -6.51
C SER A 84 -6.48 -12.22 -5.43
N VAL A 85 -5.64 -11.27 -5.82
CA VAL A 85 -5.32 -10.07 -5.04
C VAL A 85 -5.90 -8.85 -5.76
N ALA A 86 -6.88 -8.20 -5.16
CA ALA A 86 -7.43 -6.94 -5.63
C ALA A 86 -6.71 -5.79 -4.92
N VAL A 87 -6.03 -4.92 -5.67
CA VAL A 87 -5.34 -3.75 -5.12
C VAL A 87 -6.16 -2.51 -5.42
N ARG A 88 -6.58 -1.78 -4.38
CA ARG A 88 -7.31 -0.51 -4.50
C ARG A 88 -6.46 0.63 -3.97
N ILE A 89 -6.16 1.57 -4.85
CA ILE A 89 -5.51 2.82 -4.48
C ILE A 89 -6.60 3.77 -4.01
N VAL A 90 -6.66 4.02 -2.70
CA VAL A 90 -7.74 4.81 -2.08
C VAL A 90 -7.34 6.25 -1.78
N ALA A 91 -6.04 6.52 -1.76
CA ALA A 91 -5.49 7.85 -1.55
C ALA A 91 -4.18 8.02 -2.33
N VAL A 92 -3.94 9.23 -2.79
CA VAL A 92 -2.67 9.64 -3.38
C VAL A 92 -2.13 10.79 -2.54
N ALA A 93 -0.98 10.59 -1.90
CA ALA A 93 -0.29 11.68 -1.23
C ALA A 93 0.38 12.56 -2.29
N ALA A 94 -0.03 13.82 -2.38
CA ALA A 94 0.79 14.83 -3.03
C ALA A 94 2.05 14.96 -2.18
N GLY A 95 3.20 14.51 -2.70
CA GLY A 95 4.48 14.76 -2.04
C GLY A 95 4.55 16.25 -1.71
N ALA A 96 4.92 16.59 -0.46
CA ALA A 96 5.03 17.97 0.00
C ALA A 96 5.65 18.83 -1.12
N PRO A 97 5.07 20.01 -1.46
CA PRO A 97 5.73 20.88 -2.42
C PRO A 97 7.16 21.09 -1.92
N ALA A 98 8.14 20.82 -2.79
CA ALA A 98 9.51 21.24 -2.53
C ALA A 98 9.44 22.69 -2.07
N PRO A 99 10.10 23.09 -0.96
CA PRO A 99 10.06 24.48 -0.54
C PRO A 99 10.46 25.31 -1.74
N ALA A 100 9.52 26.14 -2.21
CA ALA A 100 9.79 27.07 -3.27
C ALA A 100 11.05 27.82 -2.83
N ALA A 101 12.14 27.64 -3.57
CA ALA A 101 13.24 28.58 -3.54
C ALA A 101 12.61 29.90 -3.96
N ILE A 102 12.17 30.69 -2.96
CA ILE A 102 11.96 32.11 -3.14
C ILE A 102 13.28 32.60 -3.73
N GLY A 103 13.21 33.04 -4.98
CA GLY A 103 14.37 33.55 -5.67
C GLY A 103 14.95 34.68 -4.83
N ALA A 104 16.19 34.48 -4.38
CA ALA A 104 17.08 35.59 -4.16
C ALA A 104 17.36 36.22 -5.53
N GLY A 105 16.45 37.08 -6.00
CA GLY A 105 16.80 38.19 -6.89
C GLY A 105 17.03 39.38 -5.96
N ASP A 106 18.27 39.85 -5.82
CA ASP A 106 18.82 40.89 -6.70
C ASP A 106 18.04 42.20 -6.58
N GLU A 107 18.43 43.01 -5.59
CA GLU A 107 18.31 44.46 -5.66
C GLU A 107 19.53 45.08 -4.97
N ASP A 108 20.68 44.94 -5.65
CA ASP A 108 21.74 45.93 -5.58
C ASP A 108 21.34 47.03 -6.59
N VAL A 109 20.83 48.17 -6.11
CA VAL A 109 20.82 49.41 -6.88
C VAL A 109 20.74 50.63 -5.95
N THR A 110 21.87 51.34 -5.93
CA THR A 110 22.15 52.76 -5.65
C THR A 110 21.94 53.31 -4.23
#